data_AF-A0A7W1B8E1-F1
#
_entry.id   AF-A0A7W1B8E1-F1
#
_cell.length_a   1.000
_cell.length_b   1.000
_cell.length_c   1.000
_cell.angle_alpha   90.00
_cell.angle_beta   90.00
_cell.angle_gamma   90.00
#
_symmetry.space_group_name_H-M   'P 1'
#
loop_
_entity.id
_entity.type
_entity.pdbx_description
1 polymer ?
#
loop_
_entity_poly.entity_id
_entity_poly.type
_entity_poly.pdbx_seq_one_letter_code
_entity_poly.pdbx_strand_id
1 'polypeptide(L)'
;MERVPTLVQSTDPHFVTRCPAQPEHVWQQNHSGVFYSSDGAATWKRVSRPEQGVHFGFPVCVAPSVGTTAWLVPGKADMERTTIGGALFVARTEDGGQTWKQLREGLPQQVAYDVVYRHAFGNTDDCLAFGSTTGNLYVSEDRGDTWQTVANNLPPIYSVRFA
;
A
#
# COMPACT_ATOMS: atom_id res chain seq x y z
N MET A 1 -14.05 25.09 -27.61
CA MET A 1 -14.01 23.62 -27.46
C MET A 1 -13.26 23.32 -26.19
N GLU A 2 -13.97 23.09 -25.10
CA GLU A 2 -13.40 22.63 -23.84
C GLU A 2 -12.90 21.19 -24.03
N ARG A 3 -11.64 20.93 -23.66
CA ARG A 3 -11.10 19.56 -23.64
C ARG A 3 -11.82 18.81 -22.53
N VAL A 4 -12.60 17.79 -22.88
CA VAL A 4 -13.08 16.78 -21.94
C VAL A 4 -11.85 16.23 -21.21
N PRO A 5 -11.79 16.26 -19.87
CA PRO A 5 -10.68 15.66 -19.14
C PRO A 5 -10.63 14.19 -19.52
N THR A 6 -9.53 13.74 -20.10
CA THR A 6 -9.27 12.31 -20.30
C THR A 6 -9.31 11.66 -18.92
N LEU A 7 -10.42 10.98 -18.62
CA LEU A 7 -10.49 9.99 -17.56
C LEU A 7 -9.30 9.06 -17.76
N VAL A 8 -8.34 9.11 -16.84
CA VAL A 8 -7.27 8.11 -16.81
C VAL A 8 -7.96 6.80 -16.44
N GLN A 9 -8.39 6.05 -17.46
CA GLN A 9 -8.80 4.66 -17.30
C GLN A 9 -7.53 3.88 -16.98
N SER A 10 -7.16 3.81 -15.71
CA SER A 10 -6.08 2.93 -15.28
C SER A 10 -6.61 1.50 -15.32
N THR A 11 -6.23 0.77 -16.37
CA THR A 11 -6.54 -0.65 -16.50
C THR A 11 -5.68 -1.43 -15.48
N ASP A 12 -6.19 -2.56 -14.98
CA ASP A 12 -5.57 -3.42 -13.95
C ASP A 12 -5.43 -2.83 -12.51
N PRO A 13 -6.55 -2.53 -11.82
CA PRO A 13 -6.53 -2.34 -10.37
C PRO A 13 -6.04 -3.61 -9.66
N HIS A 14 -5.02 -3.49 -8.82
CA HIS A 14 -4.63 -4.57 -7.93
C HIS A 14 -5.54 -4.65 -6.71
N PHE A 15 -5.80 -3.50 -6.08
CA PHE A 15 -6.68 -3.38 -4.93
C PHE A 15 -7.31 -1.97 -4.86
N VAL A 16 -8.59 -1.91 -4.52
CA VAL A 16 -9.34 -0.66 -4.31
C VAL A 16 -10.00 -0.73 -2.94
N THR A 17 -9.87 0.34 -2.15
CA THR A 17 -10.48 0.46 -0.83
C THR A 17 -10.91 1.89 -0.56
N ARG A 18 -11.81 2.09 0.41
CA ARG A 18 -12.28 3.42 0.82
C ARG A 18 -12.17 3.57 2.33
N CYS A 19 -12.06 4.80 2.80
CA CYS A 19 -12.14 5.10 4.22
C CYS A 19 -13.57 4.82 4.73
N PRO A 20 -13.76 3.96 5.75
CA PRO A 20 -15.05 3.72 6.40
C PRO A 20 -15.72 5.00 6.94
N ALA A 21 -14.98 5.87 7.62
CA ALA A 21 -15.53 7.10 8.22
C ALA A 21 -15.69 8.25 7.21
N GLN A 22 -14.98 8.21 6.08
CA GLN A 22 -14.99 9.24 5.04
C GLN A 22 -15.07 8.57 3.64
N PRO A 23 -16.22 7.97 3.28
CA PRO A 23 -16.35 7.09 2.12
C PRO A 23 -16.05 7.74 0.75
N GLU A 24 -16.01 9.07 0.68
CA GLU A 24 -15.57 9.84 -0.48
C GLU A 24 -14.06 9.71 -0.75
N HIS A 25 -13.29 9.30 0.25
CA HIS A 25 -11.87 9.00 0.12
C HIS A 25 -11.65 7.57 -0.34
N VAL A 26 -11.23 7.41 -1.59
CA VAL A 26 -11.00 6.11 -2.22
C VAL A 26 -9.55 6.01 -2.70
N TRP A 27 -8.93 4.87 -2.41
CA TRP A 27 -7.56 4.55 -2.77
C TRP A 27 -7.51 3.36 -3.71
N GLN A 28 -6.57 3.41 -4.64
CA GLN A 28 -6.30 2.33 -5.57
C GLN A 28 -4.79 2.12 -5.71
N GLN A 29 -4.34 0.91 -5.38
CA GLN A 29 -3.09 0.39 -5.92
C GLN A 29 -3.40 -0.26 -7.27
N ASN A 30 -2.71 0.19 -8.32
CA ASN A 30 -2.88 -0.27 -9.69
C ASN A 30 -1.52 -0.77 -10.23
N HIS A 31 -1.55 -1.58 -11.28
CA HIS A 31 -0.36 -1.97 -12.04
C HIS A 31 0.48 -0.76 -12.51
N SER A 32 -0.18 0.34 -12.85
CA SER A 32 0.40 1.56 -13.42
C SER A 32 0.62 2.68 -12.41
N GLY A 33 0.43 2.44 -11.11
CA GLY A 33 0.65 3.46 -10.09
C GLY A 33 -0.30 3.40 -8.90
N VAL A 34 -0.19 4.43 -8.07
CA VAL A 34 -1.07 4.68 -6.93
C VAL A 34 -2.00 5.83 -7.28
N PHE A 35 -3.29 5.64 -7.02
CA PHE A 35 -4.34 6.62 -7.30
C PHE A 35 -5.17 6.90 -6.05
N TYR A 36 -5.62 8.14 -5.95
CA TYR A 36 -6.43 8.63 -4.84
C TYR A 36 -7.57 9.50 -5.38
N SER A 37 -8.75 9.33 -4.80
CA SER A 37 -9.94 10.13 -5.04
C SER A 37 -10.45 10.66 -3.70
N SER A 38 -10.93 11.91 -3.72
CA SER A 38 -11.60 12.56 -2.58
C SER A 38 -13.05 12.91 -2.88
N ASP A 39 -13.62 12.33 -3.94
CA ASP A 39 -14.96 12.60 -4.46
C ASP A 39 -15.73 11.31 -4.80
N GLY A 40 -15.46 10.23 -4.05
CA GLY A 40 -16.19 8.98 -4.18
C GLY A 40 -15.88 8.23 -5.48
N ALA A 41 -14.61 8.27 -5.91
CA ALA A 41 -14.12 7.69 -7.17
C ALA A 41 -14.70 8.32 -8.45
N ALA A 42 -15.33 9.51 -8.36
CA ALA A 42 -15.78 10.25 -9.53
C ALA A 42 -14.59 10.77 -10.35
N THR A 43 -13.54 11.26 -9.68
CA THR A 43 -12.26 11.62 -10.29
C THR A 43 -11.09 11.00 -9.54
N TRP A 44 -10.00 10.72 -10.27
CA TRP A 44 -8.81 10.07 -9.73
C TRP A 44 -7.56 10.92 -10.00
N LYS A 45 -6.73 11.10 -8.96
CA LYS A 45 -5.41 11.71 -9.06
C LYS A 45 -4.36 10.62 -8.94
N ARG A 46 -3.39 10.59 -9.87
CA ARG A 46 -2.20 9.75 -9.71
C ARG A 46 -1.28 10.37 -8.67
N VAL A 47 -1.04 9.66 -7.58
CA VAL A 47 -0.26 10.12 -6.41
C VAL A 47 1.02 9.31 -6.21
N SER A 48 1.51 8.70 -7.31
CA SER A 48 2.77 7.97 -7.35
C SER A 48 3.97 8.91 -7.12
N ARG A 49 5.04 8.36 -6.53
CA ARG A 49 6.37 8.96 -6.35
C ARG A 49 7.44 7.92 -6.67
N PRO A 50 7.71 7.64 -7.96
CA PRO A 50 8.67 6.60 -8.37
C PRO A 50 10.08 6.78 -7.80
N GLU A 51 10.50 8.02 -7.59
CA GLU A 51 11.77 8.36 -6.95
C GLU A 51 11.85 7.93 -5.48
N GLN A 52 10.70 7.73 -4.84
CA GLN A 52 10.55 7.18 -3.49
C GLN A 52 10.11 5.71 -3.51
N GLY A 53 10.12 5.05 -4.67
CA GLY A 53 9.69 3.67 -4.84
C GLY A 53 8.17 3.47 -4.75
N VAL A 54 7.38 4.54 -4.76
CA VAL A 54 5.90 4.47 -4.70
C VAL A 54 5.34 4.53 -6.13
N HIS A 55 5.40 3.42 -6.83
CA HIS A 55 4.94 3.32 -8.23
C HIS A 55 4.35 1.96 -8.60
N PHE A 56 4.72 0.89 -7.88
CA PHE A 56 4.23 -0.46 -8.10
C PHE A 56 4.11 -1.21 -6.77
N GLY A 57 3.19 -2.16 -6.70
CA GLY A 57 2.84 -2.91 -5.49
C GLY A 57 1.46 -3.52 -5.67
N PHE A 58 0.96 -4.29 -4.71
CA PHE A 58 -0.37 -4.91 -4.81
C PHE A 58 -1.38 -4.41 -3.78
N PRO A 59 -1.04 -4.34 -2.48
CA PRO A 59 -2.00 -3.89 -1.49
C PRO A 59 -2.01 -2.36 -1.32
N VAL A 60 -3.15 -1.84 -0.88
CA VAL A 60 -3.28 -0.53 -0.24
C VAL A 60 -4.22 -0.66 0.95
N CYS A 61 -3.85 -0.05 2.08
CA CYS A 61 -4.70 0.10 3.26
C CYS A 61 -4.97 1.58 3.51
N VAL A 62 -6.12 1.91 4.10
CA VAL A 62 -6.54 3.28 4.44
C VAL A 62 -6.93 3.31 5.91
N ALA A 63 -6.59 4.39 6.62
CA ALA A 63 -6.97 4.51 8.02
C ALA A 63 -8.51 4.53 8.14
N PRO A 64 -9.10 3.78 9.08
CA PRO A 64 -10.54 3.75 9.27
C PRO A 64 -11.17 5.13 9.52
N SER A 65 -10.45 5.98 10.26
CA SER A 65 -10.91 7.29 10.72
C SER A 65 -10.53 8.48 9.81
N VAL A 66 -9.44 8.38 9.04
CA VAL A 66 -8.88 9.51 8.26
C VAL A 66 -8.51 9.07 6.85
N GLY A 67 -9.34 9.43 5.87
CA GLY A 67 -9.24 8.94 4.49
C GLY A 67 -8.09 9.51 3.67
N THR A 68 -7.39 10.55 4.14
CA THR A 68 -6.13 11.03 3.55
C THR A 68 -4.92 10.20 3.98
N THR A 69 -5.09 9.32 4.97
CA THR A 69 -4.01 8.46 5.49
C THR A 69 -4.09 7.07 4.88
N ALA A 70 -3.00 6.64 4.24
CA ALA A 70 -2.92 5.33 3.60
C ALA A 70 -1.52 4.72 3.69
N TRP A 71 -1.48 3.40 3.59
CA TRP A 71 -0.25 2.61 3.58
C TRP A 71 -0.19 1.68 2.37
N LEU A 72 1.02 1.49 1.86
CA LEU A 72 1.35 0.60 0.76
C LEU A 72 2.53 -0.30 1.15
N VAL A 73 2.64 -1.45 0.51
CA VAL A 73 3.89 -2.23 0.49
C VAL A 73 4.43 -2.27 -0.94
N PRO A 74 5.39 -1.39 -1.27
CA PRO A 74 5.85 -1.29 -2.65
C PRO A 74 6.68 -2.50 -3.12
N GLY A 75 6.53 -2.82 -4.40
CA GLY A 75 7.36 -3.79 -5.12
C GLY A 75 8.13 -3.11 -6.24
N LYS A 76 9.17 -3.76 -6.76
CA LYS A 76 10.06 -3.17 -7.76
C LYS A 76 9.38 -2.95 -9.12
N ALA A 77 8.86 -4.01 -9.74
CA ALA A 77 8.15 -3.92 -11.02
C ALA A 77 7.28 -5.18 -11.27
N ASP A 78 6.48 -5.13 -12.33
CA ASP A 78 5.67 -6.25 -12.79
C ASP A 78 6.49 -7.45 -13.28
N MET A 79 7.55 -7.18 -14.03
CA MET A 79 8.53 -8.14 -14.55
C MET A 79 9.60 -8.52 -13.51
N GLU A 80 9.65 -7.82 -12.38
CA GLU A 80 10.59 -8.08 -11.29
C GLU A 80 9.89 -7.89 -9.95
N ARG A 81 9.14 -8.93 -9.55
CA ARG A 81 8.34 -8.94 -8.32
C ARG A 81 9.23 -9.24 -7.12
N THR A 82 9.97 -8.24 -6.69
CA THR A 82 10.87 -8.27 -5.53
C THR A 82 10.78 -6.93 -4.78
N THR A 83 11.46 -6.84 -3.65
CA THR A 83 11.64 -5.55 -2.96
C THR A 83 12.57 -4.62 -3.75
N ILE A 84 12.46 -3.32 -3.52
CA ILE A 84 13.32 -2.33 -4.16
C ILE A 84 14.68 -2.33 -3.46
N GLY A 85 15.74 -2.65 -4.21
CA GLY A 85 17.11 -2.67 -3.67
C GLY A 85 17.37 -3.78 -2.65
N GLY A 86 16.53 -4.82 -2.59
CA GLY A 86 16.65 -5.88 -1.58
C GLY A 86 16.28 -5.44 -0.17
N ALA A 87 15.53 -4.35 -0.03
CA ALA A 87 15.12 -3.76 1.24
C ALA A 87 13.59 -3.54 1.28
N LEU A 88 12.94 -4.15 2.27
CA LEU A 88 11.50 -4.03 2.49
C LEU A 88 11.17 -2.72 3.21
N PHE A 89 10.06 -2.09 2.81
CA PHE A 89 9.51 -0.93 3.51
C PHE A 89 8.00 -0.84 3.29
N VAL A 90 7.34 -0.15 4.21
CA VAL A 90 5.95 0.31 4.05
C VAL A 90 5.97 1.79 3.72
N ALA A 91 5.22 2.23 2.72
CA ALA A 91 5.06 3.65 2.43
C ALA A 91 3.80 4.17 3.10
N ARG A 92 3.91 5.24 3.89
CA ARG A 92 2.77 5.93 4.53
C ARG A 92 2.59 7.32 3.95
N THR A 93 1.35 7.72 3.75
CA THR A 93 0.96 9.11 3.51
C THR A 93 -0.10 9.50 4.53
N GLU A 94 -0.19 10.79 4.85
CA GLU A 94 -1.19 11.38 5.73
C GLU A 94 -1.95 12.53 5.03
N ASP A 95 -1.55 12.89 3.81
CA ASP A 95 -1.96 14.08 3.08
C ASP A 95 -2.60 13.78 1.71
N GLY A 96 -3.12 12.56 1.55
CA GLY A 96 -3.75 12.14 0.29
C GLY A 96 -2.71 11.85 -0.81
N GLY A 97 -1.50 11.44 -0.44
CA GLY A 97 -0.44 11.03 -1.37
C GLY A 97 0.32 12.20 -1.97
N GLN A 98 0.24 13.39 -1.39
CA GLN A 98 1.09 14.51 -1.77
C GLN A 98 2.54 14.25 -1.34
N THR A 99 2.73 13.65 -0.16
CA THR A 99 4.02 13.17 0.34
C THR A 99 3.91 11.74 0.86
N TRP A 100 5.06 11.04 0.85
CA TRP A 100 5.17 9.67 1.32
C TRP A 100 6.39 9.53 2.25
N LYS A 101 6.22 8.84 3.37
CA LYS A 101 7.29 8.45 4.30
C LYS A 101 7.58 6.96 4.11
N GLN A 102 8.85 6.60 3.96
CA GLN A 102 9.27 5.20 3.97
C GLN A 102 9.50 4.73 5.41
N LEU A 103 8.81 3.67 5.79
CA LEU A 103 8.83 3.07 7.11
C LEU A 103 9.59 1.75 7.05
N ARG A 104 10.71 1.69 7.76
CA ARG A 104 11.74 0.63 7.59
C ARG A 104 12.15 -0.04 8.90
N GLU A 105 11.90 0.60 10.03
CA GLU A 105 12.40 0.13 11.32
C GLU A 105 11.79 -1.23 11.67
N GLY A 106 12.65 -2.22 11.93
CA GLY A 106 12.23 -3.61 12.19
C GLY A 106 11.95 -4.46 10.95
N LEU A 107 12.04 -3.91 9.73
CA LEU A 107 11.88 -4.66 8.48
C LEU A 107 13.24 -5.06 7.86
N PRO A 108 13.34 -6.20 7.14
CA PRO A 108 14.57 -6.61 6.47
C PRO A 108 15.08 -5.57 5.45
N GLN A 109 16.31 -5.09 5.64
CA GLN A 109 16.93 -4.06 4.78
C GLN A 109 17.98 -4.61 3.81
N GLN A 110 18.24 -5.92 3.83
CA GLN A 110 19.17 -6.58 2.91
C GLN A 110 18.62 -7.96 2.56
N VAL A 111 18.81 -8.38 1.31
CA VAL A 111 18.43 -9.72 0.81
C VAL A 111 16.93 -10.01 1.05
N ALA A 112 16.08 -8.98 1.07
CA ALA A 112 14.64 -9.11 1.24
C ALA A 112 13.99 -9.45 -0.10
N TYR A 113 13.28 -10.57 -0.16
CA TYR A 113 12.51 -10.99 -1.35
C TYR A 113 11.00 -11.05 -1.09
N ASP A 114 10.56 -10.55 0.06
CA ASP A 114 9.15 -10.48 0.42
C ASP A 114 8.35 -9.65 -0.60
N VAL A 115 7.37 -10.31 -1.21
CA VAL A 115 6.29 -9.66 -1.96
C VAL A 115 5.00 -9.79 -1.13
N VAL A 116 4.16 -8.77 -1.13
CA VAL A 116 2.86 -8.80 -0.42
C VAL A 116 1.73 -8.86 -1.44
N TYR A 117 0.82 -9.83 -1.27
CA TYR A 117 -0.34 -9.98 -2.15
C TYR A 117 -1.42 -8.93 -1.86
N ARG A 118 -2.31 -8.71 -2.84
CA ARG A 118 -3.35 -7.66 -2.84
C ARG A 118 -4.27 -7.62 -1.61
N HIS A 119 -4.45 -8.74 -0.90
CA HIS A 119 -5.27 -8.81 0.32
C HIS A 119 -4.46 -9.08 1.58
N ALA A 120 -3.14 -9.23 1.47
CA ALA A 120 -2.25 -9.62 2.57
C ALA A 120 -1.75 -8.43 3.38
N PHE A 121 -2.50 -7.33 3.41
CA PHE A 121 -2.25 -6.16 4.24
C PHE A 121 -3.58 -5.72 4.85
N GLY A 122 -3.62 -5.58 6.18
CA GLY A 122 -4.76 -5.08 6.92
C GLY A 122 -4.35 -4.08 7.99
N ASN A 123 -5.32 -3.32 8.48
CA ASN A 123 -5.08 -2.28 9.47
C ASN A 123 -6.29 -2.00 10.37
N THR A 124 -6.02 -1.48 11.56
CA THR A 124 -6.91 -0.59 12.32
C THR A 124 -6.40 0.85 12.18
N ASP A 125 -6.80 1.78 13.04
CA ASP A 125 -6.20 3.12 13.06
C ASP A 125 -4.74 3.07 13.52
N ASP A 126 -4.41 2.24 14.52
CA ASP A 126 -3.08 2.25 15.15
C ASP A 126 -2.26 1.01 14.84
N CYS A 127 -2.91 -0.11 14.49
CA CYS A 127 -2.24 -1.36 14.21
C CYS A 127 -2.23 -1.68 12.71
N LEU A 128 -1.12 -2.20 12.22
CA LEU A 128 -0.92 -2.68 10.86
C LEU A 128 -0.40 -4.11 10.89
N ALA A 129 -0.84 -4.94 9.96
CA ALA A 129 -0.28 -6.27 9.77
C ALA A 129 -0.25 -6.64 8.29
N PHE A 130 0.89 -7.15 7.82
CA PHE A 130 0.99 -7.69 6.48
C PHE A 130 1.76 -9.01 6.44
N GLY A 131 1.35 -9.86 5.51
CA GLY A 131 1.96 -11.16 5.27
C GLY A 131 2.63 -11.21 3.90
N SER A 132 3.75 -11.91 3.80
CA SER A 132 4.49 -12.04 2.55
C SER A 132 4.28 -13.39 1.84
N THR A 133 4.67 -13.41 0.57
CA THR A 133 4.74 -14.61 -0.27
C THR A 133 5.76 -15.64 0.22
N THR A 134 6.75 -15.22 1.00
CA THR A 134 7.77 -16.06 1.62
C THR A 134 7.36 -16.57 3.01
N GLY A 135 6.14 -16.27 3.46
CA GLY A 135 5.59 -16.82 4.71
C GLY A 135 5.94 -16.03 5.97
N ASN A 136 6.35 -14.77 5.84
CA ASN A 136 6.67 -13.89 6.96
C ASN A 136 5.45 -13.02 7.30
N LEU A 137 5.11 -12.93 8.58
CA LEU A 137 4.04 -12.05 9.09
C LEU A 137 4.66 -10.94 9.92
N TYR A 138 4.40 -9.69 9.51
CA TYR A 138 4.88 -8.48 10.16
C TYR A 138 3.71 -7.73 10.79
N VAL A 139 3.92 -7.20 11.99
CA VAL A 139 2.94 -6.40 12.74
C VAL A 139 3.61 -5.11 13.21
N SER A 140 2.86 -4.02 13.17
CA SER A 140 3.21 -2.74 13.79
C SER A 140 2.03 -2.28 14.64
N GLU A 141 2.31 -1.80 15.85
CA GLU A 141 1.31 -1.27 16.79
C GLU A 141 1.38 0.26 16.90
N ASP A 142 2.14 0.90 16.03
CA ASP A 142 2.43 2.33 16.02
C ASP A 142 2.32 2.94 14.62
N ARG A 143 1.28 2.54 13.86
CA ARG A 143 0.96 3.11 12.54
C ARG A 143 2.10 2.94 11.52
N GLY A 144 2.90 1.92 11.72
CA GLY A 144 3.99 1.49 10.85
C GLY A 144 5.34 2.11 11.20
N ASP A 145 5.45 2.92 12.24
CA ASP A 145 6.74 3.55 12.57
C ASP A 145 7.78 2.48 12.99
N THR A 146 7.38 1.43 13.70
CA THR A 146 8.21 0.25 14.00
C THR A 146 7.48 -1.06 13.70
N TRP A 147 8.24 -2.08 13.27
CA TRP A 147 7.69 -3.38 12.89
C TRP A 147 8.33 -4.53 13.67
N GLN A 148 7.54 -5.57 13.91
CA GLN A 148 7.98 -6.83 14.49
C GLN A 148 7.60 -7.98 13.56
N THR A 149 8.51 -8.94 13.41
CA THR A 149 8.19 -10.20 12.72
C THR A 149 7.61 -11.17 13.75
N VAL A 150 6.31 -11.45 13.66
CA VAL A 150 5.59 -12.28 14.64
C VAL A 150 5.50 -13.75 14.23
N ALA A 151 5.66 -14.05 12.94
CA ALA A 151 5.77 -15.41 12.42
C ALA A 151 6.68 -15.46 11.19
N ASN A 152 7.41 -16.57 11.06
CA ASN A 152 8.19 -16.92 9.87
C ASN A 152 7.79 -18.32 9.41
N ASN A 153 8.09 -18.66 8.15
CA ASN A 153 7.93 -20.00 7.57
C ASN A 153 6.47 -20.51 7.49
N LEU A 154 5.50 -19.59 7.41
CA LEU A 154 4.14 -19.95 7.02
C LEU A 154 4.11 -20.31 5.51
N PRO A 155 3.05 -20.99 5.04
CA PRO A 155 2.72 -20.96 3.62
C PRO A 155 2.55 -19.51 3.13
N PRO A 156 2.61 -19.25 1.81
CA PRO A 156 2.37 -17.92 1.25
C PRO A 156 1.07 -17.31 1.81
N ILE A 157 1.16 -16.11 2.38
CA ILE A 157 0.03 -15.48 3.07
C ILE A 157 -0.80 -14.70 2.04
N TYR A 158 -2.01 -15.19 1.76
CA TYR A 158 -2.88 -14.58 0.76
C TYR A 158 -3.72 -13.42 1.30
N SER A 159 -4.05 -13.42 2.59
CA SER A 159 -4.91 -12.41 3.20
C SER A 159 -4.55 -12.19 4.67
N VAL A 160 -4.60 -10.93 5.11
CA VAL A 160 -4.49 -10.52 6.51
C VAL A 160 -5.63 -9.56 6.81
N ARG A 161 -6.38 -9.82 7.89
CA ARG A 161 -7.55 -9.02 8.31
C ARG A 161 -7.57 -8.91 9.82
N PHE A 162 -7.98 -7.75 10.32
CA PHE A 162 -8.36 -7.56 11.72
C PHE A 162 -9.84 -7.96 11.87
N ALA A 163 -10.18 -8.53 13.04
CA ALA A 163 -11.52 -8.98 13.38
C ALA A 163 -12.41 -7.83 13.87
#